data_AF-A0A371J856-F1
#
_entry.id   AF-A0A371J856-F1
#
_cell.length_a   1.000
_cell.length_b   1.000
_cell.length_c   1.000
_cell.angle_alpha   90.00
_cell.angle_beta   90.00
_cell.angle_gamma   90.00
#
_symmetry.space_group_name_H-M   'P 1'
#
loop_
_entity.id
_entity.type
_entity.pdbx_description
1 polymer ?
#
loop_
_entity_poly.entity_id
_entity_poly.type
_entity_poly.pdbx_seq_one_letter_code
_entity_poly.pdbx_strand_id
1 'polypeptide(L)'
;MKEVITLNKAEFLEILRDYLKKDLSENEVNDILRDYEEYFVDGLIEGKNDMEIISALGSPKSISRDIISQIKDNDGVSTSTKDSIEDKIQKGKIKVKEQYKKSKDYISEKLTPDLEGKGNGFSSGFIKIVLTILTILIIIPAFSFAMAILGVGIALVGTLIGFLVSVPFIISIIWSVPQLASLLIFASIGFIGGQILAWQIYILIIKLAKSLVQNYINWIKTRNIYINASKKQDELKKGIFDEEGDDIDE
;
A
#
# COMPACT_ATOMS: atom_id res chain seq x y z
N MET A 1 -21.98 -30.66 4.54
CA MET A 1 -21.92 -29.21 4.77
C MET A 1 -20.49 -28.77 4.58
N LYS A 2 -20.18 -28.02 3.51
CA LYS A 2 -18.84 -27.43 3.33
C LYS A 2 -18.92 -26.01 3.86
N GLU A 3 -18.10 -25.69 4.85
CA GLU A 3 -17.88 -24.33 5.33
C GLU A 3 -17.43 -23.47 4.14
N VAL A 4 -18.26 -22.51 3.76
CA VAL A 4 -17.86 -21.43 2.86
C VAL A 4 -17.13 -20.44 3.75
N ILE A 5 -15.82 -20.66 3.92
CA ILE A 5 -14.92 -19.64 4.47
C ILE A 5 -15.01 -18.49 3.47
N THR A 6 -15.62 -17.38 3.88
CA THR A 6 -15.74 -16.17 3.06
C THR A 6 -14.37 -15.51 2.97
N LEU A 7 -13.55 -16.04 2.07
CA LEU A 7 -12.18 -15.63 1.85
C LEU A 7 -12.18 -14.23 1.22
N ASN A 8 -11.44 -13.29 1.79
CA ASN A 8 -11.26 -11.95 1.21
C ASN A 8 -9.98 -11.88 0.37
N LYS A 9 -9.78 -10.80 -0.40
CA LYS A 9 -8.56 -10.61 -1.22
C LYS A 9 -7.27 -10.80 -0.42
N ALA A 10 -7.20 -10.25 0.79
CA ALA A 10 -5.98 -10.28 1.60
C ALA A 10 -5.63 -11.71 2.01
N GLU A 11 -6.62 -12.46 2.48
CA GLU A 11 -6.47 -13.88 2.83
C GLU A 11 -6.13 -14.73 1.61
N PHE A 12 -6.70 -14.43 0.44
CA PHE A 12 -6.37 -15.12 -0.81
C PHE A 12 -4.90 -14.96 -1.19
N LEU A 13 -4.40 -13.72 -1.18
CA LEU A 13 -3.02 -13.42 -1.55
C LEU A 13 -2.02 -13.92 -0.51
N GLU A 14 -2.37 -13.91 0.78
CA GLU A 14 -1.54 -14.49 1.83
C GLU A 14 -1.39 -16.01 1.68
N ILE A 15 -2.50 -16.71 1.45
CA ILE A 15 -2.47 -18.16 1.20
C ILE A 15 -1.69 -18.47 -0.08
N LEU A 16 -1.86 -17.68 -1.15
CA LEU A 16 -1.12 -17.83 -2.39
C LEU A 16 0.40 -17.63 -2.18
N ARG A 17 0.79 -16.61 -1.39
CA ARG A 17 2.18 -16.34 -1.01
C ARG A 17 2.81 -17.54 -0.32
N ASP A 18 2.12 -18.12 0.66
CA ASP A 18 2.61 -19.26 1.44
C ASP A 18 2.85 -20.51 0.60
N TYR A 19 2.06 -20.71 -0.46
CA TYR A 19 2.30 -21.80 -1.41
C TYR A 19 3.46 -21.50 -2.35
N LEU A 20 3.57 -20.28 -2.88
CA LEU A 20 4.62 -19.91 -3.84
C LEU A 20 6.01 -19.83 -3.21
N LYS A 21 6.12 -19.37 -1.96
CA LYS A 21 7.40 -19.22 -1.24
C LYS A 21 8.12 -20.54 -0.96
N LYS A 22 7.45 -21.68 -1.11
CA LYS A 22 8.05 -23.01 -0.93
C LYS A 22 9.04 -23.36 -2.04
N ASP A 23 8.77 -22.89 -3.26
CA ASP A 23 9.49 -23.30 -4.46
C ASP A 23 10.10 -22.11 -5.23
N LEU A 24 9.72 -20.86 -4.90
CA LEU A 24 10.18 -19.64 -5.58
C LEU A 24 10.87 -18.65 -4.62
N SER A 25 11.73 -17.79 -5.16
CA SER A 25 12.37 -16.73 -4.39
C SER A 25 11.38 -15.61 -4.03
N GLU A 26 11.64 -14.87 -2.94
CA GLU A 26 10.78 -13.75 -2.50
C GLU A 26 10.51 -12.71 -3.59
N ASN A 27 11.48 -12.47 -4.48
CA ASN A 27 11.30 -11.51 -5.58
C ASN A 27 10.28 -12.01 -6.60
N GLU A 28 10.39 -13.26 -7.03
CA GLU A 28 9.46 -13.89 -7.98
C GLU A 28 8.06 -14.01 -7.38
N VAL A 29 7.98 -14.39 -6.10
CA VAL A 29 6.71 -14.43 -5.36
C VAL A 29 6.06 -13.05 -5.35
N ASN A 30 6.80 -11.99 -5.05
CA ASN A 30 6.24 -10.63 -5.03
C ASN A 30 5.81 -10.15 -6.42
N ASP A 31 6.53 -10.51 -7.49
CA ASP A 31 6.12 -10.17 -8.87
C ASP A 31 4.83 -10.88 -9.26
N ILE A 32 4.71 -12.18 -8.98
CA ILE A 32 3.47 -12.95 -9.22
C ILE A 32 2.31 -12.37 -8.42
N LEU A 33 2.51 -12.08 -7.13
CA LEU A 33 1.45 -11.50 -6.29
C LEU A 33 0.99 -10.14 -6.79
N ARG A 34 1.86 -9.33 -7.38
CA ARG A 34 1.51 -8.03 -7.98
C ARG A 34 0.53 -8.20 -9.15
N ASP A 35 0.76 -9.19 -10.01
CA ASP A 35 -0.10 -9.46 -11.16
C ASP A 35 -1.50 -9.93 -10.72
N TYR A 36 -1.57 -10.79 -9.71
CA TYR A 36 -2.85 -11.20 -9.13
C TYR A 36 -3.53 -10.04 -8.39
N GLU A 37 -2.78 -9.19 -7.70
CA GLU A 37 -3.33 -7.99 -7.09
C GLU A 37 -3.97 -7.07 -8.15
N GLU A 38 -3.30 -6.86 -9.29
CA GLU A 38 -3.84 -6.09 -10.42
C GLU A 38 -5.14 -6.72 -10.96
N TYR A 39 -5.20 -8.04 -11.06
CA TYR A 39 -6.44 -8.74 -11.45
C TYR A 39 -7.61 -8.49 -10.49
N PHE A 40 -7.35 -8.47 -9.17
CA PHE A 40 -8.37 -8.10 -8.19
C PHE A 40 -8.82 -6.64 -8.35
N VAL A 41 -7.88 -5.74 -8.69
CA VAL A 41 -8.23 -4.34 -8.98
C VAL A 41 -9.14 -4.24 -10.20
N ASP A 42 -8.82 -4.96 -11.28
CA ASP A 42 -9.61 -4.97 -12.51
C ASP A 42 -11.01 -5.54 -12.27
N GLY A 43 -11.13 -6.65 -11.52
CA GLY A 43 -12.43 -7.22 -11.16
C GLY A 43 -13.29 -6.28 -10.31
N LEU A 44 -12.68 -5.53 -9.39
CA LEU A 44 -13.38 -4.50 -8.61
C LEU A 44 -13.82 -3.33 -9.50
N ILE A 45 -13.03 -2.94 -10.49
CA ILE A 45 -13.38 -1.91 -11.49
C ILE A 45 -14.57 -2.37 -12.35
N GLU A 46 -14.66 -3.67 -12.65
CA GLU A 46 -15.80 -4.31 -13.33
C GLU A 46 -17.06 -4.42 -12.46
N GLY A 47 -17.00 -4.00 -11.19
CA GLY A 47 -18.11 -4.05 -10.24
C GLY A 47 -18.32 -5.41 -9.57
N LYS A 48 -17.35 -6.33 -9.71
CA LYS A 48 -17.38 -7.64 -9.04
C LYS A 48 -16.88 -7.50 -7.61
N ASN A 49 -17.42 -8.32 -6.70
CA ASN A 49 -16.93 -8.39 -5.32
C ASN A 49 -15.77 -9.40 -5.18
N ASP A 50 -15.00 -9.32 -4.07
CA ASP A 50 -13.86 -10.21 -3.80
C ASP A 50 -14.21 -11.70 -3.97
N MET A 51 -15.41 -12.11 -3.56
CA MET A 51 -15.85 -13.51 -3.61
C MET A 51 -16.12 -13.97 -5.04
N GLU A 52 -16.67 -13.09 -5.89
CA GLU A 52 -16.88 -13.35 -7.33
C GLU A 52 -15.54 -13.45 -8.07
N ILE A 53 -14.58 -12.58 -7.72
CA ILE A 53 -13.24 -12.60 -8.29
C ILE A 53 -12.50 -13.88 -7.88
N ILE A 54 -12.55 -14.26 -6.60
CA ILE A 54 -11.96 -15.51 -6.09
C ILE A 54 -12.61 -16.73 -6.73
N SER A 55 -13.93 -16.71 -6.93
CA SER A 55 -14.64 -17.80 -7.60
C SER A 55 -14.23 -17.95 -9.06
N ALA A 56 -13.94 -16.84 -9.75
CA ALA A 56 -13.45 -16.84 -11.12
C ALA A 56 -11.99 -17.31 -11.23
N LEU A 57 -11.14 -16.94 -10.26
CA LEU A 57 -9.73 -17.34 -10.21
C LEU A 57 -9.54 -18.80 -9.80
N GLY A 58 -10.42 -19.34 -8.95
CA GLY A 58 -10.30 -20.67 -8.37
C GLY A 58 -9.44 -20.69 -7.10
N SER A 59 -8.96 -21.87 -6.69
CA SER A 59 -8.25 -22.00 -5.41
C SER A 59 -6.78 -21.55 -5.48
N PRO A 60 -6.25 -20.81 -4.48
CA PRO A 60 -4.86 -20.33 -4.47
C PRO A 60 -3.83 -21.49 -4.48
N LYS A 61 -4.22 -22.65 -3.94
CA LYS A 61 -3.41 -23.88 -4.01
C LYS A 61 -3.29 -24.46 -5.43
N SER A 62 -4.32 -24.32 -6.26
CA SER A 62 -4.23 -24.80 -7.66
C SER A 62 -3.35 -23.86 -8.47
N ILE A 63 -3.61 -22.56 -8.36
CA ILE A 63 -2.88 -21.51 -9.04
C ILE A 63 -1.37 -21.60 -8.79
N SER A 64 -0.97 -21.74 -7.53
CA SER A 64 0.44 -21.87 -7.17
C SER A 64 1.14 -23.06 -7.82
N ARG A 65 0.48 -24.23 -7.86
CA ARG A 65 1.05 -25.42 -8.53
C ARG A 65 1.22 -25.21 -10.03
N ASP A 66 0.25 -24.58 -10.67
CA ASP A 66 0.30 -24.33 -12.12
C ASP A 66 1.43 -23.36 -12.49
N ILE A 67 1.68 -22.36 -11.64
CA ILE A 67 2.78 -21.40 -11.81
C ILE A 67 4.13 -22.08 -11.59
N ILE A 68 4.28 -22.86 -10.51
CA ILE A 68 5.52 -23.57 -10.21
C ILE A 68 5.86 -24.57 -11.32
N SER A 69 4.87 -25.28 -11.88
CA SER A 69 5.09 -26.19 -13.01
C SER A 69 5.64 -25.45 -14.23
N GLN A 70 5.02 -24.33 -14.61
CA GLN A 70 5.44 -23.55 -15.78
C GLN A 70 6.86 -22.98 -15.66
N ILE A 71 7.27 -22.59 -14.46
CA ILE A 71 8.62 -22.07 -14.20
C ILE A 71 9.64 -23.21 -14.25
N LYS A 72 9.33 -24.34 -13.61
CA LYS A 72 10.24 -25.50 -13.54
C LYS A 72 10.45 -26.20 -14.89
N ASP A 73 9.45 -26.15 -15.77
CA ASP A 73 9.57 -26.63 -17.14
C ASP A 73 10.49 -25.73 -18.01
N ASN A 74 10.75 -24.49 -17.59
CA ASN A 74 11.60 -23.51 -18.30
C ASN A 74 13.09 -23.62 -17.94
N ASP A 75 13.42 -24.09 -16.72
CA ASP A 75 14.79 -24.20 -16.21
C ASP A 75 15.62 -25.37 -16.80
N GLY A 76 15.05 -26.14 -17.74
CA GLY A 76 15.74 -27.23 -18.43
C GLY A 76 16.66 -26.82 -19.59
N VAL A 77 16.73 -25.54 -19.98
CA VAL A 77 17.55 -25.07 -21.12
C VAL A 77 18.42 -23.89 -20.72
N SER A 78 19.67 -24.20 -20.39
CA SER A 78 20.72 -23.23 -20.07
C SER A 78 21.23 -22.46 -21.29
N THR A 79 21.51 -21.17 -21.06
CA THR A 79 22.62 -20.40 -21.64
C THR A 79 22.59 -20.12 -23.15
N SER A 80 21.95 -19.01 -23.51
CA SER A 80 22.46 -17.97 -24.45
C SER A 80 21.35 -16.95 -24.70
N THR A 81 21.72 -15.73 -25.07
CA THR A 81 20.82 -14.75 -25.73
C THR A 81 20.08 -13.76 -24.82
N LYS A 82 20.83 -12.85 -24.18
CA LYS A 82 20.29 -11.58 -23.64
C LYS A 82 19.67 -10.67 -24.74
N ASP A 83 20.02 -10.85 -26.01
CA ASP A 83 19.53 -10.02 -27.13
C ASP A 83 18.18 -10.46 -27.71
N SER A 84 17.63 -11.62 -27.34
CA SER A 84 16.32 -12.10 -27.86
C SER A 84 15.13 -11.77 -26.97
N ILE A 85 15.38 -11.21 -25.77
CA ILE A 85 14.34 -10.97 -24.76
C ILE A 85 13.61 -9.65 -25.01
N GLU A 86 14.31 -8.58 -25.42
CA GLU A 86 13.64 -7.30 -25.75
C GLU A 86 12.69 -7.42 -26.95
N ASP A 87 13.07 -8.17 -27.98
CA ASP A 87 12.26 -8.37 -29.19
C ASP A 87 11.01 -9.23 -28.95
N LYS A 88 11.06 -10.18 -28.00
CA LYS A 88 9.89 -10.99 -27.62
C LYS A 88 8.93 -10.22 -26.71
N ILE A 89 9.45 -9.35 -25.84
CA ILE A 89 8.62 -8.50 -24.97
C ILE A 89 7.83 -7.48 -25.80
N GLN A 90 8.44 -6.88 -26.84
CA GLN A 90 7.71 -5.97 -27.73
C GLN A 90 6.63 -6.70 -28.55
N LYS A 91 6.91 -7.89 -29.09
CA LYS A 91 5.92 -8.69 -29.83
C LYS A 91 4.80 -9.24 -28.93
N GLY A 92 5.08 -9.50 -27.65
CA GLY A 92 4.09 -9.90 -26.65
C GLY A 92 3.07 -8.78 -26.35
N LYS A 93 3.55 -7.54 -26.20
CA LYS A 93 2.67 -6.37 -25.97
C LYS A 93 1.68 -6.14 -27.11
N ILE A 94 2.07 -6.41 -28.36
CA ILE A 94 1.21 -6.23 -29.53
C ILE A 94 0.10 -7.31 -29.57
N LYS A 95 0.43 -8.58 -29.30
CA LYS A 95 -0.56 -9.68 -29.28
C LYS A 95 -1.58 -9.57 -28.15
N VAL A 96 -1.15 -9.12 -26.97
CA VAL A 96 -2.05 -8.93 -25.80
C VAL A 96 -3.06 -7.82 -26.08
N LYS A 97 -2.61 -6.72 -26.72
CA LYS A 97 -3.50 -5.62 -27.11
C LYS A 97 -4.57 -6.03 -28.13
N GLU A 98 -4.23 -6.97 -29.00
CA GLU A 98 -5.12 -7.50 -30.03
C GLU A 98 -6.10 -8.56 -29.49
N GLN A 99 -5.68 -9.38 -28.52
CA GLN A 99 -6.58 -10.27 -27.79
C GLN A 99 -7.53 -9.53 -26.84
N TYR A 100 -7.09 -8.42 -26.24
CA TYR A 100 -7.93 -7.55 -25.42
C TYR A 100 -9.06 -6.92 -26.26
N LYS A 101 -8.75 -6.50 -27.49
CA LYS A 101 -9.74 -5.94 -28.43
C LYS A 101 -10.77 -6.99 -28.87
N LYS A 102 -10.35 -8.22 -29.20
CA LYS A 102 -11.27 -9.31 -29.58
C LYS A 102 -12.17 -9.76 -28.43
N SER A 103 -11.64 -9.79 -27.20
CA SER A 103 -12.44 -10.16 -26.02
C SER A 103 -13.44 -9.05 -25.68
N LYS A 104 -13.09 -7.78 -25.86
CA LYS A 104 -14.00 -6.64 -25.68
C LYS A 104 -15.22 -6.71 -26.61
N ASP A 105 -15.02 -6.99 -27.90
CA ASP A 105 -16.11 -7.08 -28.89
C ASP A 105 -17.02 -8.29 -28.61
N TYR A 106 -16.45 -9.42 -28.15
CA TYR A 106 -17.21 -10.63 -27.81
C TYR A 106 -18.03 -10.50 -26.51
N ILE A 107 -17.55 -9.68 -25.58
CA ILE A 107 -18.20 -9.37 -24.29
C ILE A 107 -19.29 -8.32 -24.50
N SER A 108 -19.08 -7.32 -25.37
CA SER A 108 -20.10 -6.31 -25.68
C SER A 108 -21.32 -6.87 -26.43
N GLU A 109 -21.12 -7.89 -27.26
CA GLU A 109 -22.21 -8.52 -28.02
C GLU A 109 -23.08 -9.45 -27.14
N LYS A 110 -22.55 -9.93 -26.00
CA LYS A 110 -23.16 -11.01 -25.22
C LYS A 110 -23.73 -10.59 -23.86
N LEU A 111 -23.61 -9.31 -23.48
CA LEU A 111 -23.99 -8.80 -22.15
C LEU A 111 -25.01 -7.66 -22.15
N THR A 112 -25.67 -7.38 -23.26
CA THR A 112 -26.93 -6.63 -23.26
C THR A 112 -28.12 -7.59 -23.33
N PRO A 113 -28.64 -7.96 -22.16
CA PRO A 113 -30.06 -7.78 -21.92
C PRO A 113 -30.24 -6.84 -20.73
N ASP A 114 -30.90 -5.73 -21.02
CA ASP A 114 -31.75 -4.91 -20.15
C ASP A 114 -31.64 -5.16 -18.62
N LEU A 115 -31.16 -4.15 -17.91
CA LEU A 115 -31.33 -4.02 -16.46
C LEU A 115 -31.79 -2.60 -16.12
N GLU A 116 -33.01 -2.25 -16.58
CA GLU A 116 -33.94 -1.48 -15.76
C GLU A 116 -34.08 -2.16 -14.38
N GLY A 117 -33.53 -1.54 -13.33
CA GLY A 117 -33.42 -2.22 -12.03
C GLY A 117 -33.06 -1.30 -10.87
N LYS A 118 -33.93 -0.32 -10.61
CA LYS A 118 -34.05 0.49 -9.38
C LYS A 118 -33.58 -0.24 -8.09
N GLY A 119 -32.53 0.29 -7.46
CA GLY A 119 -32.08 -0.13 -6.12
C GLY A 119 -31.20 0.95 -5.46
N ASN A 120 -31.59 1.37 -4.26
CA ASN A 120 -31.13 2.59 -3.57
C ASN A 120 -29.68 2.55 -3.08
N GLY A 121 -28.70 2.76 -3.96
CA GLY A 121 -27.29 3.00 -3.59
C GLY A 121 -27.07 4.45 -3.12
N PHE A 122 -26.40 4.63 -1.97
CA PHE A 122 -26.02 5.95 -1.45
C PHE A 122 -25.36 6.80 -2.54
N SER A 123 -25.92 8.00 -2.76
CA SER A 123 -25.48 8.94 -3.81
C SER A 123 -23.96 9.10 -3.82
N SER A 124 -23.36 8.96 -5.01
CA SER A 124 -21.91 9.07 -5.26
C SER A 124 -21.30 10.40 -4.76
N GLY A 125 -22.13 11.43 -4.52
CA GLY A 125 -21.72 12.68 -3.89
C GLY A 125 -21.44 12.56 -2.39
N PHE A 126 -22.24 11.79 -1.65
CA PHE A 126 -22.09 11.65 -0.19
C PHE A 126 -20.83 10.86 0.16
N ILE A 127 -20.52 9.83 -0.64
CA ILE A 127 -19.33 8.99 -0.47
C ILE A 127 -18.05 9.82 -0.71
N LYS A 128 -18.03 10.69 -1.73
CA LYS A 128 -16.89 11.59 -2.02
C LYS A 128 -16.64 12.60 -0.88
N ILE A 129 -17.71 13.13 -0.27
CA ILE A 129 -17.63 14.07 0.86
C ILE A 129 -17.11 13.36 2.12
N VAL A 130 -17.66 12.18 2.46
CA VAL A 130 -17.24 11.37 3.61
C VAL A 130 -15.76 10.99 3.50
N LEU A 131 -15.30 10.59 2.31
CA LEU A 131 -13.91 10.18 2.09
C LEU A 131 -12.92 11.35 2.20
N THR A 132 -13.34 12.54 1.76
CA THR A 132 -12.53 13.77 1.86
C THR A 132 -12.40 14.20 3.31
N ILE A 133 -13.51 14.16 4.08
CA ILE A 133 -13.51 14.42 5.51
C ILE A 133 -12.65 13.40 6.26
N LEU A 134 -12.71 12.12 5.90
CA LEU A 134 -11.87 11.09 6.52
C LEU A 134 -10.37 11.31 6.24
N THR A 135 -10.02 11.80 5.05
CA THR A 135 -8.64 12.10 4.69
C THR A 135 -8.12 13.34 5.42
N ILE A 136 -8.94 14.38 5.56
CA ILE A 136 -8.56 15.59 6.31
C ILE A 136 -8.46 15.30 7.82
N LEU A 137 -9.30 14.39 8.33
CA LEU A 137 -9.28 13.92 9.71
C LEU A 137 -7.99 13.19 10.07
N ILE A 138 -7.35 12.49 9.12
CA ILE A 138 -6.08 11.78 9.34
C ILE A 138 -4.87 12.71 9.18
N ILE A 139 -4.98 13.77 8.36
CA ILE A 139 -3.89 14.74 8.14
C ILE A 139 -3.57 15.54 9.42
N ILE A 140 -4.59 15.93 10.18
CA ILE A 140 -4.47 16.75 11.39
C ILE A 140 -3.63 16.06 12.48
N PRO A 141 -3.95 14.82 12.91
CA PRO A 141 -3.15 14.11 13.92
C PRO A 141 -1.76 13.76 13.41
N ALA A 142 -1.59 13.47 12.11
CA ALA A 142 -0.28 13.22 11.52
C ALA A 142 0.64 14.46 11.59
N PHE A 143 0.10 15.64 11.29
CA PHE A 143 0.83 16.90 11.40
C PHE A 143 1.17 17.25 12.86
N SER A 144 0.22 17.03 13.78
CA SER A 144 0.47 17.21 15.23
C SER A 144 1.60 16.30 15.73
N PHE A 145 1.62 15.04 15.28
CA PHE A 145 2.67 14.09 15.62
C PHE A 145 4.04 14.50 15.05
N ALA A 146 4.09 15.04 13.83
CA ALA A 146 5.33 15.56 13.24
C ALA A 146 5.90 16.75 14.03
N MET A 147 5.04 17.70 14.43
CA MET A 147 5.45 18.84 15.26
C MET A 147 5.93 18.38 16.65
N ALA A 148 5.30 17.35 17.23
CA ALA A 148 5.73 16.78 18.50
C ALA A 148 7.14 16.14 18.39
N ILE A 149 7.43 15.40 17.32
CA ILE A 149 8.77 14.83 17.08
C ILE A 149 9.82 15.94 16.98
N LEU A 150 9.54 17.00 16.22
CA LEU A 150 10.43 18.16 16.12
C LEU A 150 10.67 18.81 17.49
N GLY A 151 9.62 19.01 18.29
CA GLY A 151 9.71 19.56 19.63
C GLY A 151 10.58 18.72 20.56
N VAL A 152 10.43 17.39 20.53
CA VAL A 152 11.28 16.46 21.30
C VAL A 152 12.74 16.57 20.87
N GLY A 153 13.03 16.69 19.57
CA GLY A 153 14.38 16.89 19.06
C GLY A 153 15.03 18.18 19.60
N ILE A 154 14.30 19.30 19.54
CA ILE A 154 14.77 20.59 20.08
C ILE A 154 15.02 20.48 21.59
N ALA A 155 14.12 19.82 22.33
CA ALA A 155 14.27 19.62 23.76
C ALA A 155 15.53 18.80 24.11
N LEU A 156 15.80 17.70 23.39
CA LEU A 156 17.01 16.90 23.59
C LEU A 156 18.28 17.73 23.39
N VAL A 157 18.35 18.51 22.31
CA VAL A 157 19.48 19.41 22.06
C VAL A 157 19.62 20.47 23.17
N GLY A 158 18.49 21.05 23.60
CA GLY A 158 18.45 22.03 24.68
C GLY A 158 18.97 21.46 26.02
N THR A 159 18.61 20.21 26.35
CA THR A 159 19.13 19.55 27.56
C THR A 159 20.64 19.33 27.52
N LEU A 160 21.21 19.10 26.33
CA LEU A 160 22.64 18.91 26.13
C LEU A 160 23.41 20.23 26.33
N ILE A 161 22.87 21.32 25.80
CA ILE A 161 23.40 22.68 25.99
C ILE A 161 23.30 23.09 27.46
N GLY A 162 22.15 22.84 28.10
CA GLY A 162 21.93 23.13 29.52
C GLY A 162 22.92 22.38 30.41
N PHE A 163 23.20 21.12 30.10
CA PHE A 163 24.22 20.35 30.81
C PHE A 163 25.60 20.99 30.68
N LEU A 164 26.00 21.42 29.47
CA LEU A 164 27.28 22.08 29.24
C LEU A 164 27.44 23.38 30.05
N VAL A 165 26.37 24.18 30.15
CA VAL A 165 26.34 25.40 30.97
C VAL A 165 26.41 25.07 32.47
N SER A 166 25.87 23.93 32.90
CA SER A 166 25.90 23.51 34.30
C SER A 166 27.26 22.99 34.78
N VAL A 167 28.15 22.55 33.89
CA VAL A 167 29.49 22.01 34.23
C VAL A 167 30.31 22.91 35.17
N PRO A 168 30.52 24.22 34.89
CA PRO A 168 31.28 25.10 35.80
C PRO A 168 30.63 25.24 37.18
N PHE A 169 29.30 25.20 37.26
CA PHE A 169 28.57 25.23 38.52
C PHE A 169 28.78 23.94 39.32
N ILE A 170 28.76 22.78 38.66
CA ILE A 170 29.04 21.47 39.27
C ILE A 170 30.47 21.44 39.83
N ILE A 171 31.46 21.95 39.07
CA ILE A 171 32.84 22.05 39.53
C ILE A 171 32.94 22.91 40.79
N SER A 172 32.28 24.07 40.80
CA SER A 172 32.26 24.97 41.97
C SER A 172 31.71 24.28 43.23
N ILE A 173 30.63 23.50 43.11
CA ILE A 173 30.05 22.74 44.22
C ILE A 173 31.01 21.68 44.75
N ILE A 174 31.76 20.98 43.87
CA ILE A 174 32.72 19.94 44.28
C ILE A 174 33.82 20.52 45.17
N TRP A 175 34.33 21.72 44.85
CA TRP A 175 35.31 22.40 45.68
C TRP A 175 34.74 22.84 47.03
N SER A 176 33.47 23.22 47.07
CA SER A 176 32.81 23.71 48.29
C SER A 176 32.38 22.58 49.23
N VAL A 177 31.89 21.46 48.69
CA VAL A 177 31.36 20.31 49.45
C VAL A 177 31.88 19.00 48.82
N PRO A 178 33.11 18.58 49.15
CA PRO A 178 33.75 17.43 48.50
C PRO A 178 33.08 16.09 48.81
N GLN A 179 32.32 15.98 49.90
CA GLN A 179 31.56 14.77 50.26
C GLN A 179 30.52 14.39 49.20
N LEU A 180 30.06 15.35 48.39
CA LEU A 180 29.06 15.13 47.33
C LEU A 180 29.67 14.83 45.96
N ALA A 181 31.01 14.87 45.83
CA ALA A 181 31.68 14.79 44.54
C ALA A 181 31.40 13.47 43.80
N SER A 182 31.44 12.33 44.50
CA SER A 182 31.17 11.02 43.90
C SER A 182 29.76 10.94 43.35
N LEU A 183 28.76 11.42 44.10
CA LEU A 183 27.36 11.43 43.70
C LEU A 183 27.15 12.26 42.42
N LEU A 184 27.76 13.45 42.35
CA LEU A 184 27.65 14.33 41.17
C LEU A 184 28.32 13.73 39.92
N ILE A 185 29.45 13.03 40.08
CA ILE A 185 30.12 12.33 38.99
C ILE A 185 29.24 11.18 38.47
N PHE A 186 28.67 10.37 39.37
CA PHE A 186 27.75 9.30 38.99
C PHE A 186 26.47 9.84 38.31
N ALA A 187 25.91 10.94 38.82
CA ALA A 187 24.76 11.60 38.21
C ALA A 187 25.08 12.10 36.79
N SER A 188 26.27 12.66 36.57
CA SER A 188 26.72 13.14 35.26
C SER A 188 26.92 11.99 34.26
N ILE A 189 27.52 10.88 34.72
CA ILE A 189 27.67 9.66 33.91
C ILE A 189 26.29 9.11 33.51
N GLY A 190 25.36 9.08 34.47
CA GLY A 190 24.00 8.60 34.25
C GLY A 190 23.22 9.49 33.28
N PHE A 191 23.39 10.81 33.39
CA PHE A 191 22.80 11.77 32.46
C PHE A 191 23.31 11.58 31.03
N ILE A 192 24.63 11.43 30.84
CA ILE A 192 25.23 11.14 29.52
C ILE A 192 24.68 9.83 28.94
N GLY A 193 24.60 8.77 29.76
CA GLY A 193 24.06 7.48 29.35
C GLY A 193 22.59 7.57 28.94
N GLY A 194 21.78 8.26 29.75
CA GLY A 194 20.37 8.51 29.45
C GLY A 194 20.16 9.32 28.17
N GLN A 195 21.00 10.32 27.92
CA GLN A 195 20.96 11.11 26.69
C GLN A 195 21.27 10.27 25.45
N ILE A 196 22.27 9.38 25.52
CA ILE A 196 22.60 8.47 24.41
C ILE A 196 21.40 7.54 24.11
N LEU A 197 20.78 6.98 25.15
CA LEU A 197 19.60 6.13 24.99
C LEU A 197 18.41 6.91 24.41
N ALA A 198 18.19 8.15 24.87
CA ALA A 198 17.15 9.02 24.35
C ALA A 198 17.34 9.32 22.85
N TRP A 199 18.58 9.58 22.41
CA TRP A 199 18.91 9.75 20.99
C TRP A 199 18.66 8.49 20.16
N GLN A 200 18.98 7.31 20.69
CA GLN A 200 18.69 6.04 19.99
C GLN A 200 17.18 5.82 19.81
N ILE A 201 16.39 6.05 20.87
CA ILE A 201 14.93 5.96 20.82
C ILE A 201 14.36 6.97 19.82
N TYR A 202 14.87 8.20 19.83
CA TYR A 202 14.45 9.25 18.91
C TYR A 202 14.67 8.88 17.43
N ILE A 203 15.83 8.32 17.09
CA ILE A 203 16.13 7.84 15.72
C ILE A 203 15.20 6.69 15.32
N LEU A 204 14.90 5.77 16.24
CA LEU A 204 13.96 4.66 16.01
C LEU A 204 12.57 5.19 15.68
N ILE A 205 12.07 6.16 16.46
CA ILE A 205 10.78 6.81 16.23
C ILE A 205 10.73 7.47 14.86
N ILE A 206 11.78 8.20 14.45
CA ILE A 206 11.84 8.82 13.11
C ILE A 206 11.77 7.75 12.01
N LYS A 207 12.51 6.65 12.14
CA LYS A 207 12.50 5.56 11.16
C LYS A 207 11.11 4.92 11.04
N LEU A 208 10.44 4.71 12.18
CA LEU A 208 9.08 4.16 12.23
C LEU A 208 8.08 5.14 11.63
N ALA A 209 8.15 6.43 11.96
CA ALA A 209 7.32 7.47 11.38
C ALA A 209 7.48 7.55 9.86
N LYS A 210 8.71 7.50 9.34
CA LYS A 210 8.97 7.46 7.90
C LYS A 210 8.31 6.26 7.22
N SER A 211 8.41 5.07 7.82
CA SER A 211 7.78 3.85 7.32
C SER A 211 6.25 3.98 7.26
N LEU A 212 5.64 4.53 8.31
CA LEU A 212 4.19 4.74 8.35
C LEU A 212 3.72 5.76 7.31
N VAL A 213 4.43 6.87 7.17
CA VAL A 213 4.11 7.90 6.16
C VAL A 213 4.25 7.34 4.75
N GLN A 214 5.29 6.55 4.47
CA GLN A 214 5.48 5.94 3.15
C GLN A 214 4.37 4.94 2.84
N ASN A 215 3.98 4.11 3.81
CA ASN A 215 2.83 3.21 3.66
C ASN A 215 1.53 3.97 3.44
N TYR A 216 1.32 5.08 4.16
CA TYR A 216 0.16 5.94 4.01
C TYR A 216 0.09 6.61 2.63
N ILE A 217 1.21 7.16 2.14
CA ILE A 217 1.28 7.78 0.80
C ILE A 217 1.03 6.74 -0.28
N ASN A 218 1.65 5.56 -0.17
CA ASN A 218 1.40 4.46 -1.11
C ASN A 218 -0.06 4.04 -1.10
N TRP A 219 -0.67 3.90 0.07
CA TRP A 219 -2.09 3.57 0.21
C TRP A 219 -3.00 4.64 -0.40
N ILE A 220 -2.73 5.93 -0.17
CA ILE A 220 -3.47 7.03 -0.82
C ILE A 220 -3.32 6.97 -2.33
N LYS A 221 -2.10 6.75 -2.83
CA LYS A 221 -1.83 6.70 -4.27
C LYS A 221 -2.63 5.57 -4.93
N THR A 222 -2.64 4.38 -4.33
CA THR A 222 -3.47 3.27 -4.79
C THR A 222 -4.95 3.64 -4.70
N ARG A 223 -5.40 4.24 -3.59
CA ARG A 223 -6.80 4.65 -3.40
C ARG A 223 -7.28 5.70 -4.42
N ASN A 224 -6.44 6.67 -4.77
CA ASN A 224 -6.78 7.73 -5.73
C ASN A 224 -7.04 7.17 -7.14
N ILE A 225 -6.37 6.06 -7.49
CA ILE A 225 -6.63 5.35 -8.75
C ILE A 225 -8.09 4.84 -8.78
N TYR A 226 -8.61 4.27 -7.68
CA TYR A 226 -10.01 3.81 -7.61
C TYR A 226 -11.02 4.97 -7.71
N ILE A 227 -10.74 6.12 -7.06
CA ILE A 227 -11.63 7.29 -7.12
C ILE A 227 -11.69 7.83 -8.56
N ASN A 228 -10.55 7.86 -9.25
CA ASN A 228 -10.49 8.37 -10.62
C ASN A 228 -11.13 7.40 -11.62
N ALA A 229 -10.98 6.09 -11.40
CA ALA A 229 -11.66 5.06 -12.18
C ALA A 229 -13.19 5.17 -12.02
N SER A 230 -13.69 5.30 -10.78
CA SER A 230 -15.11 5.51 -10.50
C SER A 230 -15.65 6.81 -11.12
N LYS A 231 -14.90 7.91 -11.06
CA LYS A 231 -15.31 9.19 -11.67
C LYS A 231 -15.41 9.11 -13.19
N LYS A 232 -14.49 8.39 -13.84
CA LYS A 232 -14.52 8.17 -15.30
C LYS A 232 -15.73 7.33 -15.71
N GLN A 233 -16.15 6.39 -14.87
CA GLN A 233 -17.36 5.61 -15.07
C GLN A 233 -18.64 6.45 -14.92
N ASP A 234 -18.67 7.37 -13.94
CA ASP A 234 -19.76 8.34 -13.78
C ASP A 234 -19.88 9.27 -14.99
N GLU A 235 -18.76 9.79 -15.51
CA GLU A 235 -18.72 10.69 -16.68
C GLU A 235 -19.12 9.99 -17.98
N LEU A 236 -18.68 8.74 -18.17
CA LEU A 236 -19.12 7.91 -19.30
C LEU A 236 -20.62 7.61 -19.22
N LYS A 237 -21.15 7.30 -18.03
CA LYS A 237 -22.60 7.16 -17.85
C LYS A 237 -23.33 8.46 -18.20
N LYS A 238 -22.84 9.62 -17.72
CA LYS A 238 -23.51 10.90 -17.95
C LYS A 238 -23.52 11.32 -19.42
N GLY A 239 -22.41 11.14 -20.13
CA GLY A 239 -22.32 11.44 -21.56
C GLY A 239 -23.24 10.57 -22.42
N ILE A 240 -23.43 9.30 -22.04
CA ILE A 240 -24.38 8.41 -22.72
C ILE A 240 -25.83 8.88 -22.50
N PHE A 241 -26.17 9.34 -21.29
CA PHE A 241 -27.51 9.88 -20.99
C PHE A 241 -27.80 11.22 -21.70
N ASP A 242 -26.78 12.03 -21.98
CA ASP A 242 -26.94 13.33 -22.67
C ASP A 242 -27.03 13.16 -24.21
N GLU A 243 -26.36 12.16 -24.81
CA GLU A 243 -26.51 11.80 -26.25
C GLU A 243 -27.88 11.15 -26.54
N GLU A 244 -28.40 10.34 -25.63
CA GLU A 244 -29.67 9.61 -25.83
C GLU A 244 -30.92 10.51 -25.62
N GLY A 245 -30.74 11.74 -25.15
CA GLY A 245 -31.80 12.73 -24.93
C GLY A 245 -32.02 13.74 -26.06
N ASP A 246 -31.05 13.91 -26.97
CA ASP A 246 -31.14 14.85 -28.11
C ASP A 246 -31.78 14.20 -29.36
N ASP A 247 -31.86 12.86 -29.40
CA ASP A 247 -32.40 12.09 -30.54
C ASP A 247 -33.93 11.81 -30.44
N ILE A 248 -34.64 12.40 -29.46
CA ILE A 248 -36.09 12.14 -29.23
C ILE A 248 -36.99 13.26 -29.81
N ASP A 249 -36.43 14.38 -30.27
CA ASP A 249 -37.21 15.56 -30.73
C ASP A 249 -37.06 15.88 -32.24
N GLU A 250 -36.96 14.88 -33.13
CA GLU A 250 -37.11 15.07 -34.60
C GLU A 250 -38.18 14.19 -35.25
#